data_AF-A0AAV0UUZ7-F1
#
_entry.id   AF-A0AAV0UUZ7-F1
#
_cell.length_a   1.000
_cell.length_b   1.000
_cell.length_c   1.000
_cell.angle_alpha   90.00
_cell.angle_beta   90.00
_cell.angle_gamma   90.00
#
_symmetry.space_group_name_H-M   'P 1'
#
loop_
_entity.id
_entity.type
_entity.pdbx_description
1 polymer ?
#
loop_
_entity_poly.entity_id
_entity_poly.type
_entity_poly.pdbx_seq_one_letter_code
_entity_poly.pdbx_strand_id
1 'polypeptide(L)'
;MHTPLDRPHPDCQSEIKALLLCHDNNPYAKFFGACSDVKTALDWCFKREKERIRAENLKRAKASSAFVKQKMNERRDRMAKDENN
;
A
#
# COMPACT_ATOMS: atom_id res chain seq x y z
N MET A 1 4.11 -10.46 -17.24
CA MET A 1 3.82 -10.83 -15.84
C MET A 1 3.57 -9.57 -15.03
N HIS A 2 2.40 -9.45 -14.41
CA HIS A 2 2.01 -8.34 -13.53
C HIS A 2 2.07 -8.76 -12.06
N THR A 3 2.03 -7.80 -11.14
CA THR A 3 1.89 -8.07 -9.70
C THR A 3 0.56 -8.79 -9.41
N PRO A 4 0.44 -9.59 -8.34
CA PRO A 4 -0.79 -10.32 -8.02
C PRO A 4 -1.97 -9.37 -7.89
N LEU A 5 -3.07 -9.69 -8.58
CA LEU A 5 -4.33 -8.92 -8.59
C LEU A 5 -5.34 -9.44 -7.55
N ASP A 6 -4.92 -10.38 -6.70
CA ASP A 6 -5.80 -11.12 -5.79
C ASP A 6 -6.37 -10.26 -4.65
N ARG A 7 -5.80 -9.07 -4.43
CA ARG A 7 -6.28 -8.10 -3.44
C ARG A 7 -7.00 -6.93 -4.12
N PRO A 8 -7.91 -6.24 -3.42
CA PRO A 8 -8.56 -5.05 -3.97
C PRO A 8 -7.53 -3.96 -4.30
N HIS A 9 -7.68 -3.38 -5.49
CA HIS A 9 -6.90 -2.25 -5.98
C HIS A 9 -7.85 -1.10 -6.37
N PRO A 10 -8.49 -0.44 -5.38
CA PRO A 10 -9.53 0.56 -5.63
C PRO A 10 -9.07 1.70 -6.55
N ASP A 11 -7.79 2.06 -6.48
CA ASP A 11 -7.22 3.17 -7.25
C ASP A 11 -6.85 2.77 -8.70
N CYS A 12 -6.79 1.47 -9.00
CA CYS A 12 -6.24 0.93 -10.27
C CYS A 12 -7.17 -0.03 -10.99
N GLN A 13 -8.45 -0.07 -10.63
CA GLN A 13 -9.42 -1.01 -11.19
C GLN A 13 -9.61 -0.82 -12.71
N SER A 14 -9.49 0.41 -13.21
CA SER A 14 -9.56 0.74 -14.64
C SER A 14 -8.43 0.09 -15.44
N GLU A 15 -7.21 0.22 -14.96
CA GLU A 15 -5.99 -0.29 -15.59
C GLU A 15 -5.96 -1.81 -15.56
N ILE A 16 -6.46 -2.42 -14.46
CA ILE A 16 -6.63 -3.87 -14.36
C ILE A 16 -7.59 -4.38 -15.44
N LYS A 17 -8.76 -3.75 -15.58
CA LYS A 17 -9.74 -4.11 -16.62
C LYS A 17 -9.15 -3.98 -18.02
N ALA A 18 -8.41 -2.91 -18.28
CA ALA A 18 -7.75 -2.71 -19.57
C ALA A 18 -6.72 -3.82 -19.88
N LEU A 19 -5.93 -4.24 -18.88
CA LEU A 19 -4.95 -5.31 -19.05
C LEU A 19 -5.63 -6.67 -19.30
N LEU A 20 -6.70 -6.98 -18.56
CA LEU A 20 -7.48 -8.20 -18.75
C LEU A 20 -8.10 -8.25 -20.16
N LEU A 21 -8.72 -7.15 -20.60
CA LEU A 21 -9.28 -7.04 -21.94
C LEU A 21 -8.20 -7.23 -23.02
N CYS A 22 -7.00 -6.66 -22.82
CA CYS A 22 -5.90 -6.85 -23.75
C CYS A 22 -5.46 -8.33 -23.82
N HIS A 23 -5.38 -9.01 -22.68
CA HIS A 23 -5.02 -10.43 -22.62
C HIS A 23 -6.08 -11.35 -23.24
N ASP A 24 -7.36 -11.01 -23.10
CA ASP A 24 -8.48 -11.75 -23.68
C ASP A 24 -8.48 -11.63 -25.20
N ASN A 25 -8.22 -10.43 -25.72
CA ASN A 25 -8.12 -10.18 -27.17
C ASN A 25 -6.82 -10.75 -27.79
N ASN A 26 -5.77 -10.94 -26.99
CA ASN A 26 -4.45 -11.35 -27.45
C ASN A 26 -3.93 -12.59 -26.70
N PRO A 27 -4.61 -13.75 -26.78
CA PRO A 27 -4.29 -14.91 -25.94
C PRO A 27 -2.85 -15.43 -26.13
N TYR A 28 -2.29 -15.32 -27.34
CA TYR A 28 -0.90 -15.68 -27.64
C TYR A 28 0.03 -14.47 -27.64
N ALA A 29 -0.37 -13.36 -28.27
CA ALA A 29 0.46 -12.16 -28.42
C ALA A 29 0.72 -11.42 -27.09
N LYS A 30 -0.08 -11.66 -26.05
CA LYS A 30 0.19 -11.16 -24.68
C LYS A 30 1.56 -11.59 -24.14
N PHE A 31 2.04 -12.77 -24.54
CA PHE A 31 3.34 -13.28 -24.12
C PHE A 31 4.50 -12.67 -24.91
N PHE A 32 4.22 -12.09 -26.08
CA PHE A 32 5.18 -11.40 -26.94
C PHE A 32 5.17 -9.88 -26.78
N GLY A 33 4.47 -9.36 -25.76
CA GLY A 33 4.51 -7.95 -25.40
C GLY A 33 3.47 -7.06 -26.07
N ALA A 34 2.44 -7.62 -26.73
CA ALA A 34 1.36 -6.84 -27.35
C ALA A 34 0.59 -5.95 -26.36
N CYS A 35 0.64 -6.28 -25.06
CA CYS A 35 -0.03 -5.53 -23.99
C CYS A 35 0.94 -4.70 -23.12
N SER A 36 2.15 -4.40 -23.61
CA SER A 36 3.20 -3.75 -22.79
C SER A 36 2.85 -2.35 -22.33
N ASP A 37 2.17 -1.56 -23.17
CA ASP A 37 1.79 -0.18 -22.81
C ASP A 37 0.72 -0.17 -21.71
N VAL A 38 -0.29 -1.02 -21.85
CA VAL A 38 -1.35 -1.21 -20.85
C VAL A 38 -0.78 -1.71 -19.53
N LYS A 39 0.17 -2.67 -19.60
CA LYS A 39 0.90 -3.15 -18.43
C LYS A 39 1.69 -2.02 -17.76
N THR A 40 2.36 -1.18 -18.54
CA THR A 40 3.16 -0.06 -18.03
C THR A 40 2.27 0.95 -17.30
N ALA A 41 1.10 1.26 -17.85
CA ALA A 41 0.12 2.11 -17.18
C ALA A 41 -0.34 1.52 -15.84
N LEU A 42 -0.62 0.21 -15.80
CA LEU A 42 -0.97 -0.49 -14.56
C LEU A 42 0.15 -0.42 -13.51
N ASP A 43 1.40 -0.66 -13.92
CA ASP A 43 2.55 -0.60 -13.02
C ASP A 43 2.73 0.79 -12.40
N TRP A 44 2.52 1.86 -13.20
CA TRP A 44 2.52 3.23 -12.70
C TRP A 44 1.40 3.47 -11.69
N CYS A 45 0.20 2.95 -11.96
CA CYS A 45 -0.91 3.08 -11.02
C CYS A 45 -0.58 2.41 -9.68
N PHE A 46 -0.09 1.16 -9.70
CA PHE A 46 0.30 0.44 -8.49
C PHE A 46 1.43 1.13 -7.71
N LYS A 47 2.35 1.79 -8.40
CA LYS A 47 3.38 2.59 -7.75
C LYS A 47 2.76 3.73 -6.94
N ARG A 48 1.83 4.49 -7.53
CA ARG A 48 1.13 5.59 -6.83
C ARG A 48 0.29 5.09 -5.66
N GLU A 49 -0.48 4.02 -5.87
CA GLU A 49 -1.32 3.42 -4.82
C GLU A 49 -0.45 2.97 -3.63
N LYS A 50 0.68 2.31 -3.91
CA LYS A 50 1.64 1.89 -2.89
C LYS A 50 2.24 3.08 -2.13
N GLU A 51 2.57 4.16 -2.82
CA GLU A 51 3.08 5.39 -2.19
C GLU A 51 2.04 6.03 -1.28
N ARG A 52 0.78 6.11 -1.72
CA ARG A 52 -0.34 6.62 -0.91
C ARG A 52 -0.54 5.80 0.36
N ILE A 53 -0.64 4.48 0.24
CA ILE A 53 -0.81 3.56 1.37
C ILE A 53 0.37 3.66 2.34
N ARG A 54 1.61 3.73 1.82
CA ARG A 54 2.81 3.92 2.65
C ARG A 54 2.77 5.22 3.44
N ALA A 55 2.34 6.32 2.81
CA ALA A 55 2.21 7.60 3.49
C ALA A 55 1.15 7.56 4.60
N GLU A 56 0.01 6.91 4.36
CA GLU A 56 -1.03 6.73 5.37
C GLU A 56 -0.57 5.85 6.54
N ASN A 57 0.08 4.73 6.25
CA ASN A 57 0.63 3.84 7.28
C ASN A 57 1.70 4.55 8.11
N LEU A 58 2.54 5.39 7.49
CA LEU A 58 3.53 6.19 8.22
C LEU A 58 2.85 7.18 9.17
N LYS A 59 1.77 7.85 8.75
CA LYS A 59 0.99 8.76 9.62
C LYS A 59 0.41 8.01 10.81
N ARG A 60 -0.23 6.85 10.56
CA ARG A 60 -0.81 5.99 11.60
C ARG A 60 0.25 5.47 12.57
N ALA A 61 1.40 5.02 12.05
CA ALA A 61 2.52 4.54 12.87
C ALA A 61 3.07 5.65 13.76
N LYS A 62 3.27 6.87 13.24
CA LYS A 62 3.72 8.01 14.04
C LYS A 62 2.74 8.36 15.16
N ALA A 63 1.44 8.37 14.87
CA ALA A 63 0.40 8.64 15.87
C ALA A 63 0.39 7.57 16.98
N SER A 64 0.45 6.30 16.59
CA SER A 64 0.51 5.17 17.54
C SER A 64 1.78 5.24 18.41
N SER A 65 2.95 5.46 17.81
CA SER A 65 4.21 5.60 18.55
C SER A 65 4.20 6.77 19.52
N ALA A 66 3.61 7.91 19.15
CA ALA A 66 3.46 9.05 20.04
C ALA A 66 2.56 8.73 21.24
N PHE A 67 1.41 8.09 21.00
CA PHE A 67 0.48 7.65 22.06
C PHE A 67 1.13 6.66 23.03
N VAL A 68 1.81 5.63 22.49
CA VAL A 68 2.52 4.63 23.31
C VAL A 68 3.61 5.30 24.13
N LYS A 69 4.41 6.19 23.53
CA LYS A 69 5.46 6.94 24.24
C LYS A 69 4.89 7.78 25.38
N GLN A 70 3.77 8.48 25.14
CA GLN A 70 3.09 9.26 26.18
C GLN A 70 2.66 8.36 27.34
N LYS A 71 2.00 7.23 27.07
CA LYS A 71 1.55 6.29 28.10
C LYS A 71 2.70 5.67 28.88
N MET A 72 3.82 5.37 28.23
CA MET A 72 5.03 4.87 28.89
C MET A 72 5.63 5.93 29.83
N ASN A 73 5.67 7.19 29.41
CA ASN A 73 6.16 8.29 30.25
C ASN A 73 5.23 8.52 31.46
N GLU A 74 3.91 8.58 31.24
CA GLU A 74 2.92 8.70 32.33
C GLU A 74 3.08 7.59 33.38
N ARG A 75 3.33 6.35 32.93
CA ARG A 75 3.60 5.21 33.82
C ARG A 75 4.92 5.38 34.58
N ARG A 76 5.98 5.83 33.90
CA ARG A 76 7.27 6.10 34.53
C ARG A 76 7.16 7.17 35.60
N ASP A 77 6.48 8.27 35.32
CA ASP A 77 6.30 9.38 36.25
C ASP A 77 5.47 8.97 37.47
N ARG A 78 4.48 8.07 37.30
CA ARG A 78 3.73 7.49 38.42
C ARG A 78 4.63 6.66 39.32
N MET A 79 5.42 5.75 38.76
CA MET A 79 6.34 4.92 39.54
C MET A 79 7.37 5.77 40.30
N ALA A 80 7.89 6.83 39.67
CA ALA A 80 8.84 7.75 40.32
C ALA A 80 8.20 8.59 41.45
N LYS A 81 6.88 8.82 41.42
CA LYS A 81 6.15 9.47 42.53
C LYS A 81 5.91 8.50 43.67
N ASP A 82 5.52 7.27 43.35
CA ASP A 82 5.29 6.21 44.35
C ASP A 82 6.60 5.84 45.09
N GLU A 83 7.76 5.90 44.41
CA GLU A 83 9.07 5.67 45.03
C GLU A 83 9.52 6.80 45.98
N ASN A 84 9.03 8.02 45.78
CA ASN A 84 9.44 9.21 46.54
C ASN A 84 8.47 9.59 47.69
N ASN A 85 7.42 8.80 47.93
CA ASN A 85 6.40 9.05 48.95
C ASN A 85 6.26 7.86 49.91
#